data_AF-A0A8T7C4X2-F1
#
_entry.id   AF-A0A8T7C4X2-F1
#
_cell.length_a   1.000
_cell.length_b   1.000
_cell.length_c   1.000
_cell.angle_alpha   90.00
_cell.angle_beta   90.00
_cell.angle_gamma   90.00
#
_symmetry.space_group_name_H-M   'P 1'
#
loop_
_entity.id
_entity.type
_entity.pdbx_description
1 polymer ?
#
loop_
_entity_poly.entity_id
_entity_poly.type
_entity_poly.pdbx_seq_one_letter_code
_entity_poly.pdbx_strand_id
1 'polypeptide(L)' 'MKLQQLRYLLAIVENGLNITAAADRLFTSQPGVSKQLRLLEDELAYRFLRARGRA' A
#
# COMPACT_ATOMS: atom_id res chain seq x y z
N MET A 1 -14.51 1.74 -4.68
CA MET A 1 -13.45 2.41 -3.92
C MET A 1 -13.84 2.40 -2.47
N LYS A 2 -12.88 2.19 -1.57
CA LYS A 2 -13.07 2.29 -0.11
C LYS A 2 -12.06 3.29 0.46
N LEU A 3 -12.51 4.19 1.33
CA LEU A 3 -11.62 5.16 2.02
C LEU A 3 -10.45 4.48 2.75
N GLN A 4 -10.65 3.24 3.21
CA GLN A 4 -9.59 2.45 3.82
C GLN A 4 -8.40 2.27 2.88
N GLN A 5 -8.59 2.04 1.58
CA GLN A 5 -7.48 1.89 0.63
C GLN A 5 -6.62 3.17 0.55
N LEU A 6 -7.25 4.34 0.59
CA LEU A 6 -6.56 5.64 0.62
C LEU A 6 -5.79 5.85 1.92
N ARG A 7 -6.34 5.43 3.08
CA ARG A 7 -5.62 5.45 4.37
C ARG A 7 -4.35 4.61 4.33
N TYR A 8 -4.40 3.46 3.67
CA TYR A 8 -3.25 2.59 3.49
C TYR A 8 -2.21 3.22 2.56
N LEU A 9 -2.62 3.81 1.43
CA LEU A 9 -1.72 4.55 0.55
C LEU A 9 -1.03 5.71 1.29
N LEU A 10 -1.78 6.51 2.05
CA LEU A 10 -1.24 7.61 2.85
C LEU A 10 -0.19 7.11 3.85
N ALA A 11 -0.49 6.04 4.59
CA ALA A 11 0.46 5.45 5.53
C ALA A 11 1.75 4.97 4.83
N ILE A 12 1.65 4.41 3.62
CA ILE A 12 2.83 4.01 2.84
C ILE A 12 3.68 5.23 2.47
N VAL A 13 3.05 6.32 1.99
CA VAL A 13 3.75 7.56 1.62
C VAL A 13 4.41 8.20 2.85
N GLU A 14 3.70 8.28 3.98
CA GLU A 14 4.23 8.83 5.24
C GLU A 14 5.39 8.00 5.82
N ASN A 15 5.51 6.72 5.46
CA ASN A 15 6.62 5.85 5.86
C ASN A 15 7.66 5.67 4.74
N GLY A 16 7.79 6.65 3.84
CA GLY A 16 8.86 6.65 2.83
C GLY A 16 8.76 5.50 1.82
N LEU A 17 7.54 5.12 1.45
CA LEU A 17 7.23 3.99 0.56
C LEU A 17 7.61 2.61 1.10
N ASN A 18 7.91 2.50 2.40
CA ASN A 18 8.17 1.24 3.06
C ASN A 18 6.86 0.58 3.51
N ILE A 19 6.43 -0.46 2.78
CA ILE A 19 5.17 -1.16 3.05
C ILE A 19 5.20 -1.89 4.40
N THR A 20 6.35 -2.42 4.82
CA THR A 20 6.48 -3.10 6.13
C THR A 20 6.31 -2.09 7.26
N ALA A 21 7.01 -0.95 7.21
CA ALA A 21 6.87 0.11 8.21
C ALA A 21 5.44 0.69 8.26
N ALA A 22 4.77 0.81 7.12
CA ALA A 22 3.37 1.21 7.07
C ALA A 22 2.44 0.19 7.73
N ALA A 23 2.72 -1.11 7.57
CA ALA A 23 1.95 -2.17 8.21
C ALA A 23 2.10 -2.15 9.73
N ASP A 24 3.33 -1.96 10.22
CA ASP A 24 3.63 -1.81 11.65
C ASP A 24 2.89 -0.60 12.23
N ARG A 25 2.95 0.55 11.55
CA ARG A 25 2.22 1.78 11.95
C ARG A 25 0.71 1.59 11.98
N LEU A 26 0.16 0.81 11.05
CA LEU A 26 -1.28 0.55 10.95
C LEU A 26 -1.73 -0.61 11.85
N PHE A 27 -0.84 -1.20 12.65
CA PHE A 27 -1.10 -2.39 13.47
C PHE A 27 -1.76 -3.51 12.67
N THR A 28 -1.27 -3.75 11.46
CA THR A 28 -1.83 -4.72 10.52
C THR A 28 -0.71 -5.49 9.80
N SER A 29 -1.08 -6.50 9.01
CA SER A 29 -0.09 -7.30 8.30
C SER A 29 0.36 -6.64 6.99
N GLN A 30 1.65 -6.78 6.66
CA GLN A 30 2.21 -6.30 5.39
C GLN A 30 1.47 -6.87 4.15
N PRO A 31 1.08 -8.16 4.10
CA PRO A 31 0.25 -8.67 3.01
C PRO A 31 -1.12 -7.98 2.92
N GLY A 32 -1.71 -7.63 4.07
CA GLY A 32 -2.95 -6.84 4.12
C GLY A 32 -2.76 -5.46 3.50
N VAL A 33 -1.67 -4.78 3.82
CA VAL A 33 -1.34 -3.47 3.22
C VAL A 33 -1.12 -3.56 1.72
N SER A 34 -0.31 -4.53 1.28
CA SER A 34 -0.05 -4.78 -0.14
C SER A 34 -1.33 -5.09 -0.92
N LYS A 35 -2.25 -5.86 -0.33
CA LYS A 35 -3.56 -6.14 -0.92
C LYS A 35 -4.42 -4.88 -1.08
N GLN A 36 -4.50 -4.03 -0.06
CA GLN A 36 -5.30 -2.80 -0.15
C GLN A 36 -4.77 -1.84 -1.22
N LEU A 37 -3.45 -1.69 -1.30
CA LEU A 37 -2.82 -0.88 -2.35
C LEU A 37 -3.13 -1.47 -3.74
N ARG A 38 -2.95 -2.77 -3.94
CA ARG A 38 -3.20 -3.42 -5.24
C ARG A 38 -4.65 -3.24 -5.68
N LEU A 39 -5.61 -3.44 -4.78
CA LEU A 39 -7.03 -3.22 -5.07
C LEU A 39 -7.33 -1.77 -5.49
N LEU A 40 -6.63 -0.80 -4.90
CA LEU A 40 -6.76 0.60 -5.28
C LEU A 40 -6.20 0.86 -6.68
N GLU A 41 -5.00 0.33 -6.93
CA GLU A 41 -4.34 0.47 -8.23
C GLU A 41 -5.16 -0.17 -9.37
N ASP A 42 -5.71 -1.35 -9.12
CA ASP A 42 -6.53 -2.07 -10.10
C ASP A 42 -7.85 -1.33 -10.36
N GLU A 43 -8.46 -0.73 -9.33
CA GLU A 43 -9.69 0.06 -9.48
C GLU A 43 -9.46 1.37 -10.25
N LEU A 44 -8.32 2.03 -10.04
CA LEU A 44 -7.96 3.27 -10.72
C LEU A 44 -7.27 3.04 -12.08
N ALA A 45 -7.03 1.77 -12.44
CA ALA A 45 -6.19 1.39 -13.57
C ALA A 45 -4.82 2.12 -13.59
N TYR A 46 -4.26 2.37 -12.40
CA TYR A 46 -3.05 3.16 -12.21
C TYR A 46 -2.13 2.55 -11.14
N ARG A 47 -0.83 2.43 -11.42
CA ARG A 47 0.16 1.91 -10.46
C ARG A 47 0.83 3.06 -9.72
N PHE A 48 0.69 3.11 -8.40
CA PHE A 48 1.37 4.10 -7.54
C PHE A 48 2.81 3.70 -7.28
N LEU A 49 3.05 2.40 -7.05
CA LEU A 49 4.38 1.87 -6.73
C LEU A 49 4.87 0.94 -7.83
N ARG A 50 6.17 1.03 -8.13
CA ARG A 50 6.84 0.04 -8.97
C ARG A 50 7.19 -1.18 -8.12
N ALA A 51 6.91 -2.39 -8.60
CA ALA A 51 7.43 -3.58 -7.96
C ALA A 51 8.96 -3.50 -7.95
N ARG A 52 9.59 -3.61 -6.77
CA ARG A 52 11.01 -3.97 -6.72
C ARG A 52 11.09 -5.40 -7.24
N GLY A 53 11.52 -5.55 -8.50
CA GLY A 53 11.88 -6.85 -9.03
C GLY A 53 12.95 -7.47 -8.14
N ARG A 54 12.83 -8.77 -7.85
CA ARG A 54 13.95 -9.53 -7.29
C ARG A 54 15.03 -9.54 -8.37
N ALA A 55 16.08 -8.77 -8.19
CA ALA A 55 17.34 -8.96 -8.91
C ALA A 55 18.10 -10.12 -8.27
#